data_AF-A0A0C9ZH33-F1
#
_entry.id   AF-A0A0C9ZH33-F1
#
_cell.length_a   1.000
_cell.length_b   1.000
_cell.length_c   1.000
_cell.angle_alpha   90.00
_cell.angle_beta   90.00
_cell.angle_gamma   90.00
#
_symmetry.space_group_name_H-M   'P 1'
#
loop_
_entity.id
_entity.type
_entity.pdbx_description
1 polymer ?
#
loop_
_entity_poly.entity_id
_entity_poly.type
_entity_poly.pdbx_seq_one_letter_code
_entity_poly.pdbx_strand_id
1 'polypeptide(L)'
;MPDLEIDLVDQFTCPPCVKKNPELRTTWKRRCLYGLRHENPSSPSACHKPCRGAFSKYCSDECGIKYMQLRISQWELDGGKRDALWEAVKHAEKREGVVVRVDEGDGRVPTAGEVHINGTRESLLGMPSKRRVEWEVGQLNARLEKVVKQREMIKLDMDMVLWREKLVTLAAQRAGKVDECGWDQRLCFGKEEWTDFGAEVLDSYEEKTEHGNDAMHVDDTSSTLGEWWCAGKKKCERHAG
;
A
#
# COMPACT_ATOMS: atom_id res chain seq x y z
N MET A 1 9.40 -43.22 6.96
CA MET A 1 8.71 -42.26 6.10
C MET A 1 8.99 -42.68 4.67
N PRO A 2 7.99 -42.85 3.80
CA PRO A 2 8.24 -43.19 2.40
C PRO A 2 9.08 -42.09 1.75
N ASP A 3 10.11 -42.46 0.99
CA ASP A 3 11.03 -41.48 0.36
C ASP A 3 10.30 -40.47 -0.52
N LEU A 4 9.16 -40.89 -1.09
CA LEU A 4 8.30 -40.09 -1.94
C LEU A 4 7.66 -38.89 -1.22
N GLU A 5 7.53 -38.92 0.11
CA GLU A 5 6.86 -37.86 0.89
C GLU A 5 7.85 -36.86 1.52
N ILE A 6 9.16 -37.08 1.40
CA ILE A 6 10.19 -36.25 2.05
C ILE A 6 10.12 -34.81 1.52
N ASP A 7 9.90 -34.64 0.23
CA ASP A 7 9.78 -33.33 -0.43
C ASP A 7 8.55 -32.52 0.01
N LEU A 8 7.59 -33.18 0.68
CA LEU A 8 6.39 -32.55 1.21
C LEU A 8 6.60 -31.99 2.61
N VAL A 9 7.71 -32.29 3.29
CA VAL A 9 8.02 -31.66 4.57
C VAL A 9 8.33 -30.19 4.33
N ASP A 10 7.65 -29.32 5.07
CA ASP A 10 7.92 -27.89 5.04
C ASP A 10 8.91 -27.52 6.15
N GLN A 11 8.49 -27.70 7.40
CA GLN A 11 9.35 -27.58 8.57
C GLN A 11 9.33 -28.89 9.35
N PHE A 12 10.50 -29.52 9.49
CA PHE A 12 10.64 -30.71 10.32
C PHE A 12 10.87 -30.34 11.79
N THR A 13 10.06 -30.90 12.69
CA THR A 13 10.29 -30.83 14.14
C THR A 13 10.54 -32.24 14.68
N CYS A 14 11.69 -32.48 15.30
CA CYS A 14 12.02 -33.79 15.83
C CYS A 14 11.20 -34.13 17.10
N PRO A 15 10.91 -35.42 17.38
CA PRO A 15 10.08 -35.80 18.53
C PRO A 15 10.56 -35.27 19.90
N PRO A 16 11.87 -35.19 20.21
CA PRO A 16 12.34 -34.57 21.45
C PRO A 16 11.98 -33.08 21.56
N CYS A 17 12.00 -32.32 20.46
CA CYS A 17 11.60 -30.92 20.46
C CYS A 17 10.09 -30.77 20.68
N VAL A 18 9.27 -31.62 20.06
CA VAL A 18 7.81 -31.67 20.31
C VAL A 18 7.50 -32.02 21.76
N LYS A 19 8.27 -32.94 22.39
CA LYS A 19 8.11 -33.28 23.81
C LYS A 19 8.44 -32.11 24.74
N LYS A 20 9.42 -31.27 24.38
CA LYS A 20 9.81 -30.09 25.17
C LYS A 20 8.87 -28.91 24.96
N ASN A 21 8.31 -28.76 23.76
CA ASN A 21 7.30 -27.75 23.45
C ASN A 21 6.21 -28.37 22.55
N PRO A 22 5.04 -28.72 23.12
CA PRO A 22 3.93 -29.32 22.38
C PRO A 22 3.30 -28.45 21.27
N GLU A 23 3.61 -27.15 21.24
CA GLU A 23 3.15 -26.24 20.19
C GLU A 23 3.96 -26.42 18.89
N LEU A 24 5.18 -26.95 18.98
CA LEU A 24 6.00 -27.23 17.80
C LEU A 24 5.48 -28.50 17.10
N ARG A 25 5.18 -28.38 15.81
CA ARG A 25 4.72 -29.50 14.98
C ARG A 25 5.41 -29.47 13.62
N THR A 26 5.67 -30.65 13.07
CA THR A 26 6.12 -30.75 11.68
C THR A 26 5.03 -30.26 10.75
N THR A 27 5.36 -29.30 9.89
CA THR A 27 4.44 -28.75 8.88
C THR A 27 4.70 -29.36 7.51
N TRP A 28 3.68 -29.33 6.67
CA TRP A 28 3.66 -30.04 5.40
C TRP A 28 3.20 -29.15 4.26
N LYS A 29 3.92 -29.22 3.14
CA LYS A 29 3.53 -28.63 1.86
C LYS A 29 2.36 -29.42 1.28
N ARG A 30 1.46 -28.71 0.60
CA ARG A 30 0.38 -29.37 -0.15
C ARG A 30 0.96 -30.10 -1.35
N ARG A 31 0.62 -31.37 -1.52
CA ARG A 31 1.00 -32.18 -2.68
C ARG A 31 0.29 -31.72 -3.95
N CYS A 32 0.92 -31.92 -5.11
CA CYS A 32 0.33 -31.67 -6.42
C CYS A 32 -1.02 -32.37 -6.61
N LEU A 33 -2.04 -31.62 -7.02
CA LEU A 33 -3.40 -32.13 -7.23
C LEU A 33 -3.48 -33.22 -8.30
N TYR A 34 -2.65 -33.14 -9.35
CA TYR A 34 -2.59 -34.19 -10.38
C TYR A 34 -2.18 -35.53 -9.78
N GLY A 35 -1.15 -35.54 -8.93
CA GLY A 35 -0.72 -36.76 -8.24
C GLY A 35 -1.73 -37.29 -7.23
N LEU A 36 -2.44 -36.40 -6.52
CA LEU A 36 -3.53 -36.78 -5.61
C LEU A 36 -4.74 -37.39 -6.32
N ARG A 37 -4.92 -37.08 -7.61
CA ARG A 37 -6.04 -37.55 -8.43
C ARG A 37 -5.65 -38.67 -9.38
N HIS A 38 -4.43 -39.18 -9.26
CA HIS A 38 -3.99 -40.39 -9.95
C HIS A 38 -4.81 -41.59 -9.45
N GLU A 39 -5.04 -42.60 -10.30
CA GLU A 39 -5.82 -43.81 -9.95
C GLU A 39 -5.30 -44.50 -8.69
N ASN A 40 -3.97 -44.51 -8.54
CA ASN A 40 -3.30 -44.90 -7.31
C ASN A 40 -2.37 -43.77 -6.83
N PRO A 41 -2.83 -42.90 -5.91
CA PRO A 41 -2.07 -41.75 -5.44
C PRO A 41 -0.78 -42.12 -4.69
N SER A 42 -0.72 -43.32 -4.10
CA SER A 42 0.45 -43.79 -3.36
C SER A 42 1.50 -44.48 -4.23
N SER A 43 1.17 -44.75 -5.50
CA SER A 43 2.11 -45.39 -6.43
C SER A 43 3.29 -44.47 -6.79
N PRO A 44 4.47 -45.04 -7.13
CA PRO A 44 5.60 -44.26 -7.62
C PRO A 44 5.34 -43.51 -8.94
N SER A 45 4.34 -43.93 -9.72
CA SER A 45 3.95 -43.26 -10.97
C SER A 45 3.12 -42.00 -10.76
N ALA A 46 2.54 -41.81 -9.57
CA ALA A 46 1.85 -40.58 -9.22
C ALA A 46 2.85 -39.44 -8.94
N CYS A 47 2.44 -38.19 -9.17
CA CYS A 47 3.29 -37.04 -8.83
C CYS A 47 3.31 -36.81 -7.31
N HIS A 48 4.48 -36.86 -6.67
CA HIS A 48 4.65 -36.62 -5.22
C HIS A 48 5.21 -35.24 -4.89
N LYS A 49 5.46 -34.41 -5.90
CA LYS A 49 6.02 -33.07 -5.71
C LYS A 49 5.04 -32.12 -5.00
N PRO A 50 5.54 -31.16 -4.20
CA PRO A 50 4.70 -30.12 -3.63
C PRO A 50 4.11 -29.22 -4.73
N CYS A 51 2.90 -28.72 -4.53
CA CYS A 51 2.30 -27.71 -5.40
C CYS A 51 2.97 -26.34 -5.19
N ARG A 52 2.81 -25.40 -6.14
CA ARG A 52 3.35 -24.03 -6.02
C ARG A 52 2.53 -23.15 -5.05
N GLY A 53 2.05 -23.74 -3.95
CA GLY A 53 1.35 -23.06 -2.86
C GLY A 53 0.14 -22.23 -3.29
N ALA A 54 0.13 -20.97 -2.89
CA ALA A 54 -0.96 -20.02 -3.14
C ALA A 54 -1.22 -19.75 -4.64
N PHE A 55 -0.22 -19.97 -5.50
CA PHE A 55 -0.29 -19.62 -6.92
C PHE A 55 -0.81 -20.77 -7.80
N SER A 56 -0.66 -22.02 -7.38
CA SER A 56 -1.12 -23.16 -8.16
C SER A 56 -1.34 -24.41 -7.33
N LYS A 57 -2.37 -25.17 -7.73
CA LYS A 57 -2.67 -26.51 -7.20
C LYS A 57 -1.75 -27.60 -7.76
N TYR A 58 -0.87 -27.25 -8.71
CA TYR A 58 0.04 -28.17 -9.39
C TYR A 58 1.50 -27.80 -9.11
N CYS A 59 2.40 -28.79 -9.21
CA CYS A 59 3.85 -28.54 -9.10
C CYS A 59 4.43 -27.89 -10.37
N SER A 60 3.82 -28.15 -11.52
CA SER A 60 4.20 -27.63 -12.83
C SER A 60 2.98 -27.43 -13.71
N ASP A 61 3.14 -26.61 -14.74
CA ASP A 61 2.09 -26.37 -15.74
C ASP A 61 1.76 -27.65 -16.50
N GLU A 62 2.76 -28.49 -16.79
CA GLU A 62 2.57 -29.83 -17.36
C GLU A 62 1.64 -30.71 -16.53
N CYS A 63 1.82 -30.76 -15.20
CA CYS A 63 0.91 -31.51 -14.33
C CYS A 63 -0.50 -30.90 -14.33
N GLY A 64 -0.61 -29.57 -14.45
CA GLY A 64 -1.89 -28.89 -14.62
C GLY A 64 -2.60 -29.28 -15.91
N ILE A 65 -1.86 -29.32 -17.03
CA ILE A 65 -2.39 -29.72 -18.35
C ILE A 65 -2.82 -31.19 -18.33
N LYS A 66 -1.98 -32.10 -17.82
CA LYS A 66 -2.32 -33.53 -17.72
C LYS A 66 -3.57 -33.77 -16.86
N TYR A 67 -3.71 -33.02 -15.76
CA TYR A 67 -4.92 -33.09 -14.94
C TYR A 67 -6.15 -32.58 -15.68
N MET A 68 -6.03 -31.50 -16.46
CA MET A 68 -7.15 -31.01 -17.27
C MET A 68 -7.52 -31.97 -18.39
N GLN A 69 -6.53 -32.57 -19.07
CA GLN A 69 -6.77 -33.61 -20.06
C GLN A 69 -7.53 -34.79 -19.45
N LEU A 70 -7.10 -35.29 -18.30
CA LEU A 70 -7.80 -36.36 -17.57
C LEU A 70 -9.26 -35.98 -17.27
N ARG A 71 -9.51 -34.75 -16.82
CA ARG A 71 -10.88 -34.27 -16.55
C ARG A 71 -11.73 -34.17 -17.81
N ILE A 72 -11.16 -33.70 -18.92
CA ILE A 72 -11.87 -33.62 -20.20
C ILE A 72 -12.21 -35.02 -20.71
N SER A 73 -11.25 -35.95 -20.64
CA SER A 73 -11.48 -37.36 -20.98
C SER A 73 -12.57 -37.98 -20.13
N GLN A 74 -12.57 -37.76 -18.81
CA GLN A 74 -13.64 -38.25 -17.93
C GLN A 74 -15.00 -37.63 -18.31
N TRP A 75 -15.04 -36.32 -18.56
CA TRP A 75 -16.27 -35.65 -18.95
C TRP A 75 -16.84 -36.15 -20.28
N GLU A 76 -15.98 -36.53 -21.23
CA GLU A 76 -16.40 -37.18 -22.47
C GLU A 76 -16.96 -38.58 -22.24
N LEU A 77 -16.35 -39.37 -21.36
CA LEU A 77 -16.89 -40.68 -20.95
C LEU A 77 -18.28 -40.54 -20.31
N ASP A 78 -18.52 -39.45 -19.59
CA ASP A 78 -19.81 -39.13 -18.97
C ASP A 78 -20.84 -38.54 -19.99
N GLY A 79 -20.52 -38.53 -21.28
CA GLY A 79 -21.42 -38.09 -22.37
C GLY A 79 -21.19 -36.66 -22.87
N GLY A 80 -20.12 -35.99 -22.44
CA GLY A 80 -19.73 -34.67 -22.91
C GLY A 80 -19.24 -34.65 -24.36
N LYS A 81 -19.49 -33.53 -25.07
CA LYS A 81 -19.01 -33.30 -26.45
C LYS A 81 -17.85 -32.30 -26.46
N ARG A 82 -16.65 -32.75 -26.85
CA ARG A 82 -15.42 -31.93 -26.87
C ARG A 82 -15.61 -30.60 -27.63
N ASP A 83 -16.27 -30.63 -28.78
CA ASP A 83 -16.48 -29.43 -29.60
C ASP A 83 -17.35 -28.40 -28.88
N ALA A 84 -18.39 -28.84 -28.18
CA ALA A 84 -19.23 -27.95 -27.38
C ALA A 84 -18.45 -27.32 -26.21
N LEU A 85 -17.55 -28.09 -25.59
CA LEU A 85 -16.66 -27.56 -24.55
C LEU A 85 -15.70 -26.52 -25.14
N TRP A 86 -15.08 -26.79 -26.28
CA TRP A 86 -14.18 -25.85 -26.96
C TRP A 86 -14.89 -24.55 -27.30
N GLU A 87 -16.08 -24.62 -27.91
CA GLU A 87 -16.88 -23.44 -28.25
C GLU A 87 -17.23 -22.60 -27.02
N ALA A 88 -17.44 -23.24 -25.86
CA ALA A 88 -17.71 -22.54 -24.61
C ALA A 88 -16.48 -21.86 -23.99
N VAL A 89 -15.25 -22.35 -24.26
CA VAL A 89 -14.02 -21.89 -23.58
C VAL A 89 -13.00 -21.21 -24.50
N LYS A 90 -13.17 -21.21 -25.82
CA LYS A 90 -12.20 -20.64 -26.77
C LYS A 90 -11.95 -19.14 -26.61
N HIS A 91 -12.87 -18.43 -25.97
CA HIS A 91 -12.75 -17.00 -25.65
C HIS A 91 -12.52 -16.76 -24.15
N ALA A 92 -12.20 -17.79 -23.37
CA ALA A 92 -11.92 -17.65 -21.96
C ALA A 92 -10.55 -17.00 -21.74
N GLU A 93 -10.53 -15.86 -21.07
CA GLU A 93 -9.30 -15.18 -20.69
C GLU A 93 -8.75 -15.72 -19.36
N LYS A 94 -7.44 -15.55 -19.17
CA LYS A 94 -6.77 -15.89 -17.92
C LYS A 94 -7.34 -15.03 -16.80
N ARG A 95 -7.96 -15.65 -15.79
CA ARG A 95 -8.39 -14.93 -14.59
C ARG A 95 -7.16 -14.57 -13.76
N GLU A 96 -6.90 -13.27 -13.62
CA GLU A 96 -5.92 -12.77 -12.67
C GLU A 96 -6.50 -12.90 -11.25
N GLY A 97 -5.78 -13.61 -10.39
CA GLY A 97 -6.18 -13.77 -8.99
C GLY A 97 -5.78 -12.54 -8.19
N VAL A 98 -6.77 -11.83 -7.64
CA VAL A 98 -6.52 -10.73 -6.68
C VAL A 98 -6.48 -11.32 -5.27
N VAL A 99 -5.35 -11.16 -4.58
CA VAL A 99 -5.25 -11.50 -3.16
C VAL A 99 -5.83 -10.35 -2.35
N VAL A 100 -6.98 -10.58 -1.72
CA VAL A 100 -7.58 -9.64 -0.78
C VAL A 100 -7.12 -10.03 0.62
N ARG A 101 -6.49 -9.11 1.35
CA ARG A 101 -6.29 -9.29 2.79
C ARG A 101 -7.65 -9.16 3.47
N VAL A 102 -8.08 -10.23 4.12
CA VAL A 102 -9.26 -10.21 4.99
C VAL A 102 -8.73 -9.90 6.38
N ASP A 103 -9.19 -8.80 6.98
CA ASP A 103 -8.87 -8.50 8.38
C ASP A 103 -9.50 -9.56 9.29
N GLU A 104 -8.75 -9.98 10.32
CA GLU A 104 -9.00 -11.18 11.16
C GLU A 104 -10.29 -11.14 12.01
N GLY A 105 -11.19 -10.17 11.78
CA GLY A 105 -12.43 -10.01 12.53
C GLY A 105 -13.61 -10.87 12.04
N ASP A 106 -13.53 -11.45 10.83
CA ASP A 106 -14.64 -12.23 10.27
C ASP A 106 -14.11 -13.60 9.81
N GLY A 107 -14.27 -14.62 10.68
CA GLY A 107 -13.75 -15.97 10.54
C GLY A 107 -14.37 -16.80 9.41
N ARG A 108 -14.77 -16.19 8.30
CA ARG A 108 -15.32 -16.85 7.12
C ARG A 108 -14.41 -16.61 5.92
N VAL A 109 -13.69 -17.67 5.53
CA VAL A 109 -12.97 -17.72 4.25
C VAL A 109 -13.99 -17.51 3.12
N PRO A 110 -13.87 -16.46 2.29
CA PRO A 110 -14.78 -16.27 1.16
C PRO A 110 -14.58 -17.42 0.16
N THR A 111 -15.64 -18.14 -0.15
CA THR A 111 -15.64 -19.09 -1.26
C THR A 111 -15.42 -18.29 -2.55
N ALA A 112 -14.54 -18.78 -3.44
CA ALA A 112 -14.20 -18.10 -4.69
C ALA A 112 -15.46 -17.65 -5.45
N GLY A 113 -15.71 -16.33 -5.51
CA GLY A 113 -16.82 -15.73 -6.24
C GLY A 113 -17.82 -14.92 -5.40
N GLU A 114 -17.70 -14.90 -4.08
CA GLU A 114 -18.55 -14.06 -3.21
C GLU A 114 -17.76 -12.86 -2.68
N VAL A 115 -18.22 -11.65 -3.00
CA VAL A 115 -17.74 -10.40 -2.39
C VAL A 115 -18.89 -9.82 -1.59
N HIS A 116 -18.66 -9.51 -0.31
CA HIS A 116 -19.64 -8.83 0.52
C HIS A 116 -19.71 -7.35 0.12
N ILE A 117 -20.84 -6.91 -0.41
CA ILE A 117 -21.17 -5.50 -0.63
C ILE A 117 -22.39 -5.19 0.24
N ASN A 118 -22.24 -4.30 1.24
CA ASN A 118 -23.33 -3.72 2.03
C ASN A 118 -24.40 -4.71 2.55
N GLY A 119 -23.99 -5.88 3.08
CA GLY A 119 -24.91 -6.83 3.71
C GLY A 119 -25.77 -7.67 2.77
N THR A 120 -25.70 -7.47 1.44
CA THR A 120 -26.47 -8.25 0.46
C THR A 120 -25.55 -9.19 -0.32
N ARG A 121 -25.84 -10.49 -0.30
CA ARG A 121 -25.16 -11.49 -1.15
C ARG A 121 -25.68 -11.35 -2.58
N GLU A 122 -24.93 -10.66 -3.44
CA GLU A 122 -25.16 -10.72 -4.88
C GLU A 122 -24.09 -11.56 -5.57
N SER A 123 -24.56 -12.51 -6.37
CA SER A 123 -23.70 -13.37 -7.17
C SER A 123 -23.23 -12.62 -8.41
N LEU A 124 -21.91 -12.48 -8.59
CA LEU A 124 -21.28 -11.93 -9.79
C LEU A 124 -21.50 -12.80 -11.06
N LEU A 125 -22.23 -13.91 -10.97
CA LEU A 125 -22.44 -14.90 -12.03
C LEU A 125 -23.39 -14.47 -13.16
N GLY A 126 -23.70 -13.19 -13.31
CA GLY A 126 -24.66 -12.73 -14.35
C GLY A 126 -24.47 -11.31 -14.90
N MET A 127 -23.38 -10.61 -14.57
CA MET A 127 -23.20 -9.24 -15.09
C MET A 127 -22.54 -9.24 -16.48
N PRO A 128 -23.06 -8.47 -17.46
CA PRO A 128 -22.39 -8.28 -18.74
C PRO A 128 -20.97 -7.74 -18.53
N SER A 129 -19.98 -8.29 -19.25
CA SER A 129 -18.55 -7.97 -19.08
C SER A 129 -18.25 -6.46 -19.01
N LYS A 130 -18.96 -5.64 -19.79
CA LYS A 130 -18.87 -4.17 -19.76
C LYS A 130 -19.18 -3.56 -18.38
N ARG A 131 -20.23 -4.04 -17.71
CA ARG A 131 -20.66 -3.53 -16.39
C ARG A 131 -19.67 -3.88 -15.27
N ARG A 132 -18.92 -4.97 -15.44
CA ARG A 132 -17.86 -5.36 -14.50
C ARG A 132 -16.63 -4.48 -14.64
N VAL A 133 -16.19 -4.22 -15.87
CA VAL A 133 -15.05 -3.31 -16.14
C VAL A 133 -15.36 -1.90 -15.64
N GLU A 134 -16.56 -1.39 -15.91
CA GLU A 134 -17.00 -0.08 -15.41
C GLU A 134 -16.98 -0.01 -13.87
N TRP A 135 -17.41 -1.09 -13.21
CA TRP A 135 -17.38 -1.16 -11.75
C TRP A 135 -15.95 -1.21 -11.19
N GLU A 136 -15.08 -2.02 -11.79
CA GLU A 136 -13.67 -2.13 -11.39
C GLU A 136 -12.94 -0.79 -11.59
N VAL A 137 -13.19 -0.11 -12.71
CA VAL A 137 -12.69 1.25 -12.97
C VAL A 137 -13.20 2.24 -11.92
N GLY A 138 -14.49 2.20 -11.59
CA GLY A 138 -15.07 3.04 -10.54
C GLY A 138 -14.42 2.80 -9.17
N GLN A 139 -14.19 1.54 -8.81
CA GLN A 139 -13.53 1.19 -7.55
C GLN A 139 -12.07 1.67 -7.52
N LEU A 140 -11.33 1.51 -8.63
CA LEU A 140 -9.95 1.97 -8.74
C LEU A 140 -9.86 3.49 -8.70
N ASN A 141 -10.75 4.21 -9.39
CA ASN A 141 -10.81 5.67 -9.35
C ASN A 141 -11.10 6.19 -7.94
N ALA A 142 -12.05 5.59 -7.22
CA ALA A 142 -12.33 5.98 -5.83
C ALA A 142 -11.13 5.73 -4.90
N ARG A 143 -10.33 4.69 -5.15
CA ARG A 143 -9.07 4.45 -4.40
C ARG A 143 -8.00 5.47 -4.78
N LEU A 144 -7.88 5.79 -6.06
CA LEU A 144 -6.94 6.80 -6.56
C LEU A 144 -7.24 8.17 -5.96
N GLU A 145 -8.50 8.59 -5.93
CA GLU A 145 -8.93 9.85 -5.30
C GLU A 145 -8.54 9.94 -3.82
N LYS A 146 -8.69 8.83 -3.07
CA LYS A 146 -8.24 8.78 -1.66
C LYS A 146 -6.74 8.99 -1.53
N VAL A 147 -5.95 8.32 -2.38
CA VAL A 147 -4.48 8.43 -2.37
C VAL A 147 -4.05 9.85 -2.77
N VAL A 148 -4.67 10.43 -3.80
CA VAL A 148 -4.40 11.82 -4.22
C VAL A 148 -4.71 12.78 -3.09
N LYS A 149 -5.87 12.65 -2.44
CA LYS A 149 -6.23 13.51 -1.29
C LYS A 149 -5.21 13.40 -0.16
N GLN A 150 -4.78 12.19 0.18
CA GLN A 150 -3.74 11.98 1.21
C GLN A 150 -2.40 12.61 0.81
N ARG A 151 -1.99 12.45 -0.46
CA ARG A 151 -0.77 13.07 -0.99
C ARG A 151 -0.82 14.59 -0.86
N GLU A 152 -1.90 15.23 -1.28
CA GLU A 152 -2.02 16.69 -1.22
C GLU A 152 -2.00 17.19 0.23
N MET A 153 -2.66 16.48 1.16
CA MET A 153 -2.60 16.82 2.58
C MET A 153 -1.18 16.75 3.14
N ILE A 154 -0.44 15.66 2.83
CA ILE A 154 0.95 15.49 3.28
C ILE A 154 1.85 16.55 2.66
N LYS A 155 1.63 16.90 1.39
CA LYS A 155 2.41 17.93 0.71
C LYS A 155 2.24 19.30 1.38
N LEU A 156 1.01 19.70 1.70
CA LEU A 156 0.74 20.96 2.40
C LEU A 156 1.39 20.97 3.80
N ASP A 157 1.33 19.86 4.53
CA ASP A 157 1.98 19.75 5.84
C ASP A 157 3.51 19.85 5.71
N MET A 158 4.09 19.26 4.65
CA MET A 158 5.53 19.36 4.37
C MET A 158 5.94 20.79 4.02
N ASP A 159 5.21 21.47 3.16
CA ASP A 159 5.50 22.86 2.75
C ASP A 159 5.52 23.78 3.98
N MET A 160 4.59 23.61 4.92
CA MET A 160 4.57 24.35 6.18
C MET A 160 5.81 24.13 7.04
N VAL A 161 6.28 22.87 7.15
CA VAL A 161 7.50 22.55 7.91
C VAL A 161 8.71 23.23 7.27
N LEU A 162 8.82 23.17 5.94
CA LEU A 162 9.91 23.82 5.19
C LEU A 162 9.89 25.34 5.34
N TRP A 163 8.71 25.97 5.30
CA TRP A 163 8.59 27.41 5.52
C TRP A 163 9.01 27.83 6.93
N ARG A 164 8.60 27.06 7.95
CA ARG A 164 9.01 27.30 9.35
C ARG A 164 10.52 27.13 9.53
N GLU A 165 11.09 26.07 8.97
CA GLU A 165 12.54 25.83 9.03
C GLU A 165 13.33 26.97 8.36
N LYS A 166 12.89 27.42 7.17
CA LYS A 166 13.53 28.55 6.47
C LYS A 166 13.38 29.84 7.27
N LEU A 167 12.21 30.13 7.85
CA LEU A 167 12.01 31.31 8.70
C LEU A 167 12.93 31.29 9.93
N VAL A 168 13.03 30.17 10.65
CA VAL A 168 13.95 30.03 11.80
C VAL A 168 15.40 30.32 11.37
N THR A 169 15.81 29.78 10.22
CA THR A 169 17.15 29.97 9.68
C THR A 169 17.41 31.44 9.36
N LEU A 170 16.49 32.11 8.65
CA LEU A 170 16.60 33.52 8.28
C LEU A 170 16.60 34.44 9.52
N ALA A 171 15.70 34.17 10.47
CA ALA A 171 15.62 34.90 11.73
C ALA A 171 16.93 34.80 12.52
N ALA A 172 17.51 33.60 12.63
CA ALA A 172 18.78 33.34 13.31
C ALA A 172 19.97 34.01 12.61
N GLN A 173 20.05 33.92 11.27
CA GLN A 173 21.11 34.56 10.49
C GLN A 173 21.11 36.08 10.68
N ARG A 174 19.93 36.69 10.59
CA ARG A 174 19.77 38.13 10.81
C ARG A 174 20.17 38.52 12.24
N ALA A 175 19.67 37.81 13.25
CA ALA A 175 20.00 38.08 14.66
C ALA A 175 21.51 38.01 14.93
N GLY A 176 22.21 37.07 14.28
CA GLY A 176 23.66 36.94 14.34
C GLY A 176 24.43 38.14 13.76
N LYS A 177 23.86 38.87 12.79
CA LYS A 177 24.48 40.06 12.19
C LYS A 177 24.36 41.32 13.05
N VAL A 178 23.28 41.46 13.81
CA VAL A 178 22.94 42.69 14.57
C VAL A 178 22.97 42.53 16.11
N ASP A 179 23.31 41.34 16.62
CA ASP A 179 23.37 41.03 18.07
C ASP A 179 22.06 41.26 18.85
N GLU A 180 20.93 40.98 18.18
CA GLU A 180 19.58 41.09 18.74
C GLU A 180 18.99 39.71 19.13
N CYS A 181 17.83 39.70 19.79
CA CYS A 181 17.14 38.49 20.24
C CYS A 181 16.72 37.60 19.06
N GLY A 182 16.23 38.19 17.97
CA GLY A 182 16.03 37.48 16.72
C GLY A 182 14.71 36.72 16.57
N TRP A 183 13.96 36.52 17.66
CA TRP A 183 12.64 35.90 17.65
C TRP A 183 11.71 36.58 16.64
N ASP A 184 10.94 35.80 15.88
CA ASP A 184 9.96 36.28 14.89
C ASP A 184 8.56 35.77 15.26
N GLN A 185 7.59 36.68 15.36
CA GLN A 185 6.21 36.40 15.76
C GLN A 185 5.51 35.43 14.82
N ARG A 186 5.92 35.40 13.54
CA ARG A 186 5.31 34.53 12.52
C ARG A 186 5.67 33.06 12.73
N LEU A 187 6.63 32.75 13.60
CA LEU A 187 6.83 31.39 14.11
C LEU A 187 5.61 30.85 14.85
N CYS A 188 4.74 31.73 15.37
CA CYS A 188 3.50 31.37 16.04
C CYS A 188 2.31 31.16 15.08
N PHE A 189 2.48 31.38 13.76
CA PHE A 189 1.43 31.13 12.78
C PHE A 189 0.96 29.67 12.81
N GLY A 190 -0.35 29.49 12.81
CA GLY A 190 -1.04 28.22 12.67
C GLY A 190 -1.11 27.74 11.23
N LYS A 191 -1.85 26.65 11.02
CA LYS A 191 -1.92 25.97 9.71
C LYS A 191 -2.52 26.85 8.61
N GLU A 192 -3.58 27.57 8.94
CA GLU A 192 -4.29 28.43 8.00
C GLU A 192 -3.39 29.61 7.59
N GLU A 193 -2.77 30.29 8.56
CA GLU A 193 -1.88 31.42 8.27
C GLU A 193 -0.64 31.02 7.45
N TRP A 194 -0.05 29.85 7.73
CA TRP A 194 1.06 29.36 6.90
C TRP A 194 0.62 28.98 5.49
N THR A 195 -0.60 28.48 5.32
CA THR A 195 -1.14 28.11 4.00
C THR A 195 -1.36 29.36 3.15
N ASP A 196 -1.85 30.43 3.77
CA ASP A 196 -2.21 31.67 3.07
C ASP A 196 -1.00 32.58 2.84
N PHE A 197 -0.09 32.69 3.82
CA PHE A 197 0.99 33.68 3.80
C PHE A 197 2.41 33.10 3.78
N GLY A 198 2.59 31.78 3.81
CA GLY A 198 3.89 31.15 4.04
C GLY A 198 4.99 31.52 3.04
N ALA A 199 4.63 31.70 1.76
CA ALA A 199 5.55 32.19 0.74
C ALA A 199 5.94 33.67 0.97
N GLU A 200 4.96 34.53 1.19
CA GLU A 200 5.15 35.97 1.42
C GLU A 200 6.02 36.26 2.66
N VAL A 201 5.90 35.42 3.69
CA VAL A 201 6.76 35.50 4.89
C VAL A 201 8.24 35.39 4.52
N LEU A 202 8.59 34.51 3.58
CA LEU A 202 9.97 34.31 3.17
C LEU A 202 10.46 35.44 2.25
N ASP A 203 9.63 35.86 1.31
CA ASP A 203 9.94 36.95 0.38
C ASP A 203 10.24 38.26 1.14
N SER A 204 9.56 38.51 2.26
CA SER A 204 9.79 39.68 3.12
C SER A 204 11.22 39.78 3.72
N TYR A 205 11.97 38.67 3.79
CA TYR A 205 13.37 38.68 4.18
C TYR A 205 14.31 38.97 3.00
N GLU A 206 13.90 38.61 1.78
CA GLU A 206 14.69 38.77 0.55
C GLU A 206 14.60 40.24 0.06
N GLU A 207 13.42 40.87 0.13
CA GLU A 207 13.22 42.29 -0.23
C GLU A 207 14.03 43.27 0.63
N LYS A 208 14.19 42.98 1.93
CA LYS A 208 14.98 43.82 2.87
C LYS A 208 16.49 43.70 2.67
N THR A 209 16.98 42.65 2.01
CA THR A 209 18.40 42.50 1.69
C THR A 209 18.86 43.30 0.46
N GLU A 210 17.96 43.70 -0.43
CA GLU A 210 18.32 44.40 -1.67
C GLU A 210 18.37 45.93 -1.55
N HIS A 211 17.69 46.53 -0.57
CA HIS A 211 17.61 48.00 -0.41
C HIS A 211 18.63 48.60 0.58
N GLY A 212 19.67 47.85 0.95
CA GLY A 212 20.65 48.23 1.96
C GLY A 212 21.74 49.20 1.52
N ASN A 213 21.55 50.05 0.50
CA ASN A 213 22.59 51.01 0.11
C ASN A 213 22.14 52.29 -0.62
N ASP A 214 20.95 52.85 -0.32
CA ASP A 214 20.72 54.26 -0.65
C ASP A 214 19.94 54.99 0.44
N ALA A 215 20.64 55.93 1.06
CA ALA A 215 20.12 56.82 2.07
C ALA A 215 19.34 57.96 1.40
N MET A 216 18.00 57.88 1.42
CA MET A 216 17.15 59.06 1.28
C MET A 216 15.96 58.93 2.23
N HIS A 217 15.96 59.82 3.21
CA HIS A 217 14.94 60.03 4.21
C HIS A 217 13.69 60.62 3.54
N VAL A 218 12.57 59.92 3.59
CA VAL A 218 11.24 60.49 3.37
C VAL A 218 10.36 60.02 4.52
N ASP A 219 9.97 60.97 5.37
CA ASP A 219 8.88 60.81 6.32
C ASP A 219 7.63 60.38 5.56
N ASP A 220 7.33 59.08 5.55
CA ASP A 220 6.01 58.59 5.22
C ASP A 220 5.56 57.59 6.28
N THR A 221 4.39 57.89 6.79
CA THR A 221 3.61 57.25 7.85
C THR A 221 3.28 55.78 7.58
N SER A 222 4.28 54.90 7.58
CA SER A 222 4.12 53.44 7.51
C SER A 222 4.76 52.70 8.71
N SER A 223 5.06 53.44 9.78
CA SER A 223 5.66 52.94 11.02
C SER A 223 4.71 52.10 11.91
N THR A 224 3.71 51.43 11.32
CA THR A 224 2.75 50.57 12.04
C THR A 224 2.50 49.20 11.39
N LEU A 225 3.32 48.77 10.42
CA LEU A 225 3.54 47.33 10.21
C LEU A 225 4.59 46.91 11.24
N GLY A 226 4.11 46.67 12.47
CA GLY A 226 4.92 46.40 13.65
C GLY A 226 6.05 45.43 13.34
N GLU A 227 7.24 45.72 13.85
CA GLU A 227 8.39 44.82 13.74
C GLU A 227 7.94 43.41 14.13
N TRP A 228 7.83 42.52 13.14
CA TRP A 228 7.37 41.14 13.31
C TRP A 228 8.36 40.29 14.10
N TRP A 229 9.34 40.93 14.73
CA TRP A 229 10.46 40.32 15.39
C TRP A 229 10.90 41.11 16.60
N CYS A 230 11.62 40.45 17.50
CA CYS A 230 12.16 41.06 18.70
C CYS A 230 13.54 41.68 18.46
N ALA A 231 13.62 43.00 18.45
CA ALA A 231 14.86 43.80 18.49
C ALA A 231 15.48 43.92 19.91
N GLY A 232 15.04 43.08 20.85
CA GLY A 232 15.60 43.04 22.20
C GLY A 232 17.06 42.58 22.20
N LYS A 233 17.72 42.67 23.36
CA LYS A 233 19.09 42.14 23.53
C LYS A 233 19.15 40.66 23.15
N LYS A 234 20.27 40.22 22.59
CA LYS A 234 20.55 38.80 22.38
C LYS A 234 20.30 37.98 23.65
N LYS A 235 19.65 36.83 23.48
CA LYS A 235 19.14 35.99 24.57
C LYS A 235 18.20 36.76 25.50
N CYS A 236 17.20 37.44 24.92
CA CYS A 236 16.22 38.17 25.71
C CYS A 236 15.40 37.21 26.57
N GLU A 237 15.14 37.60 27.83
CA GLU A 237 14.42 36.74 28.80
C GLU A 237 13.01 36.34 28.33
N ARG A 238 12.37 37.17 27.48
CA ARG A 238 11.02 36.92 26.96
C ARG A 238 10.96 35.78 25.94
N HIS A 239 12.03 35.58 25.18
CA HIS A 239 12.10 34.58 24.11
C HIS A 239 13.31 33.68 24.32
N ALA A 240 13.60 33.36 25.59
CA ALA A 240 14.67 32.44 25.93
C ALA A 240 14.29 31.02 25.49
N GLY A 241 15.00 30.52 24.47
CA GLY A 241 14.79 29.23 23.80
C GLY A 241 15.48 29.23 22.44
#